data_AF-A0A453L7D4-F1
#
_entry.id   AF-A0A453L7D4-F1
#
_cell.length_a   1.000
_cell.length_b   1.000
_cell.length_c   1.000
_cell.angle_alpha   90.00
_cell.angle_beta   90.00
_cell.angle_gamma   90.00
#
_symmetry.space_group_name_H-M   'P 1'
#
loop_
_entity.id
_entity.type
_entity.pdbx_description
1 polymer ?
#
loop_
_entity_poly.entity_id
_entity_poly.type
_entity_poly.pdbx_seq_one_letter_code
_entity_poly.pdbx_strand_id
1 'polypeptide(L)'
;CSLLFNGGENSIRYLYIAMCAFRPTAGLGCWTKLTRLLLSNVWIADDELEGLLSNCTAIQHLELKNCSEIVFLKIPLLECLTFLRVSLCINLQVIESDAPNLSTFCLFGGLVSILFGSDVKNIEVSCLKFGPPNIVRFARTELLSGAPDVERLVITSPNEVYSESLDEYRLAVCI
;
A
#
# COMPACT_ATOMS: atom_id res chain seq x y z
N CYS A 1 6.35 29.87 0.52
CA CYS A 1 5.39 29.62 1.62
C CYS A 1 5.76 28.32 2.32
N SER A 2 6.62 28.40 3.35
CA SER A 2 7.16 27.26 4.09
C SER A 2 6.77 27.40 5.57
N LEU A 3 5.48 27.20 5.87
CA LEU A 3 4.91 27.43 7.21
C LEU A 3 4.79 26.16 8.07
N LEU A 4 4.94 24.96 7.51
CA LEU A 4 4.80 23.71 8.28
C LEU A 4 6.14 23.07 8.69
N PHE A 5 7.23 23.25 7.93
CA PHE A 5 8.46 22.45 8.09
C PHE A 5 9.77 23.25 8.03
N ASN A 6 9.71 24.57 8.13
CA ASN A 6 10.92 25.40 8.11
C ASN A 6 11.36 25.74 9.55
N GLY A 7 12.24 24.92 10.10
CA GLY A 7 12.98 25.27 11.32
C GLY A 7 13.29 24.09 12.22
N GLY A 8 14.57 23.70 12.28
CA GLY A 8 15.09 22.69 13.21
C GLY A 8 14.80 21.26 12.77
N GLU A 9 15.69 20.34 13.13
CA GLU A 9 15.55 18.90 12.88
C GLU A 9 14.09 18.44 13.05
N ASN A 10 13.40 18.14 11.93
CA ASN A 10 11.98 17.85 11.95
C ASN A 10 11.75 16.62 12.84
N SER A 11 11.29 16.84 14.07
CA SER A 11 11.19 15.82 15.13
C SER A 11 9.98 14.92 14.96
N ILE A 12 9.13 15.25 13.99
CA ILE A 12 7.90 14.54 13.68
C ILE A 12 8.22 13.10 13.28
N ARG A 13 7.70 12.15 14.06
CA ARG A 13 7.83 10.70 13.81
C ARG A 13 6.58 10.07 13.23
N TYR A 14 5.43 10.70 13.44
CA TYR A 14 4.12 10.24 12.98
C TYR A 14 3.41 11.41 12.32
N LEU A 15 2.95 11.20 11.09
CA LEU A 15 2.15 12.16 10.35
C LEU A 15 0.89 11.47 9.85
N TYR A 16 -0.25 12.07 10.19
CA TYR A 16 -1.54 11.71 9.61
C TYR A 16 -2.15 12.93 8.94
N ILE A 17 -2.41 12.82 7.64
CA ILE A 17 -3.07 13.85 6.85
C ILE A 17 -4.36 13.27 6.31
N ALA A 18 -5.47 14.01 6.45
CA ALA A 18 -6.74 13.58 5.93
C ALA A 18 -7.61 14.70 5.40
N MET A 19 -8.48 14.36 4.44
CA MET A 19 -9.54 15.22 3.90
C MET A 19 -9.02 16.57 3.38
N CYS A 20 -7.89 16.56 2.66
CA CYS A 20 -7.30 17.78 2.11
C CYS A 20 -6.56 17.55 0.79
N ALA A 21 -6.36 18.63 0.04
CA ALA A 21 -5.41 18.65 -1.05
C ALA A 21 -4.00 18.83 -0.46
N PHE A 22 -3.17 17.78 -0.56
CA PHE A 22 -1.79 17.81 -0.08
C PHE A 22 -0.88 17.59 -1.28
N ARG A 23 -0.29 18.70 -1.74
CA ARG A 23 0.57 18.75 -2.92
C ARG A 23 2.00 19.02 -2.44
N PRO A 24 2.75 17.98 -2.02
CA PRO A 24 4.08 18.17 -1.50
C PRO A 24 5.02 18.69 -2.60
N THR A 25 5.33 19.98 -2.58
CA THR A 25 6.30 20.57 -3.52
C THR A 25 7.72 20.11 -3.19
N ALA A 26 8.54 19.92 -4.22
CA ALA A 26 9.99 19.77 -4.07
C ALA A 26 10.55 20.91 -3.19
N GLY A 27 11.01 20.57 -1.99
CA GLY A 27 11.44 21.54 -0.97
C GLY A 27 10.68 21.49 0.36
N LEU A 28 9.69 20.62 0.54
CA LEU A 28 9.29 20.18 1.89
C LEU A 28 10.49 19.46 2.51
N GLY A 29 11.19 20.11 3.43
CA GLY A 29 12.48 19.67 3.99
C GLY A 29 12.52 18.22 4.48
N CYS A 30 13.72 17.68 4.67
CA CYS A 30 13.94 16.25 4.91
C CYS A 30 13.12 15.69 6.11
N TRP A 31 12.29 14.68 5.84
CA TRP A 31 11.45 13.99 6.83
C TRP A 31 12.19 12.79 7.44
N THR A 32 13.48 12.97 7.72
CA THR A 32 14.41 11.88 8.07
C THR A 32 14.10 11.17 9.38
N LYS A 33 13.28 11.76 10.25
CA LYS A 33 12.82 11.14 11.51
C LYS A 33 11.40 10.56 11.41
N LEU A 34 10.71 10.74 10.28
CA LEU A 34 9.34 10.26 10.10
C LEU A 34 9.36 8.73 10.00
N THR A 35 8.72 8.07 10.97
CA THR A 35 8.60 6.61 11.05
C THR A 35 7.25 6.09 10.54
N ARG A 36 6.21 6.93 10.58
CA ARG A 36 4.86 6.56 10.18
C ARG A 36 4.20 7.68 9.38
N LEU A 37 3.68 7.34 8.20
CA LEU A 37 2.92 8.23 7.34
C LEU A 37 1.57 7.59 7.00
N LEU A 38 0.49 8.29 7.33
CA LEU A 38 -0.86 7.89 7.00
C LEU A 38 -1.53 9.01 6.19
N LEU A 39 -1.98 8.69 4.98
CA LEU A 39 -2.71 9.61 4.11
C LEU A 39 -4.13 9.06 3.89
N SER A 40 -5.16 9.83 4.22
CA SER A 40 -6.57 9.41 4.06
C SER A 40 -7.42 10.44 3.34
N ASN A 41 -8.01 10.09 2.20
CA ASN A 41 -8.83 11.02 1.41
C ASN A 41 -8.03 12.26 1.02
N VAL A 42 -6.79 12.04 0.58
CA VAL A 42 -5.84 13.08 0.20
C VAL A 42 -5.70 13.09 -1.32
N TRP A 43 -5.71 14.27 -1.91
CA TRP A 43 -5.42 14.46 -3.34
C TRP A 43 -3.92 14.67 -3.51
N ILE A 44 -3.22 13.60 -3.89
CA ILE A 44 -1.77 13.54 -4.11
C ILE A 44 -1.52 12.66 -5.35
N ALA A 45 -0.71 13.16 -6.28
CA ALA A 45 -0.33 12.44 -7.49
C ALA A 45 0.84 11.47 -7.24
N ASP A 46 1.08 10.58 -8.21
CA ASP A 46 2.12 9.54 -8.15
C ASP A 46 3.52 10.14 -7.88
N ASP A 47 3.92 11.14 -8.67
CA ASP A 47 5.23 11.80 -8.62
C ASP A 47 5.41 12.63 -7.33
N GLU A 48 4.34 13.23 -6.85
CA GLU A 48 4.32 13.98 -5.59
C GLU A 48 4.55 13.06 -4.39
N LEU A 49 3.94 11.87 -4.39
CA LEU A 49 4.15 10.87 -3.34
C LEU A 49 5.55 10.26 -3.42
N GLU A 50 6.05 9.91 -4.60
CA GLU A 50 7.41 9.40 -4.79
C GLU A 50 8.45 10.41 -4.29
N GLY A 51 8.28 11.70 -4.64
CA GLY A 51 9.13 12.78 -4.17
C GLY A 51 9.08 12.99 -2.65
N LEU A 52 7.92 12.83 -2.03
CA LEU A 52 7.78 12.86 -0.57
C LEU A 52 8.50 11.68 0.09
N LEU A 53 8.25 10.45 -0.38
CA LEU A 53 8.81 9.22 0.18
C LEU A 53 10.33 9.17 0.07
N SER A 54 10.90 9.69 -1.03
CA SER A 54 12.34 9.75 -1.25
C SER A 54 13.10 10.51 -0.14
N ASN A 55 12.41 11.34 0.64
CA ASN A 55 12.99 12.11 1.75
C ASN A 55 12.74 11.48 3.14
N CYS A 56 12.07 10.33 3.21
CA CYS A 56 11.61 9.69 4.45
C CYS A 56 12.47 8.47 4.83
N THR A 57 13.77 8.66 5.10
CA THR A 57 14.72 7.55 5.28
C THR A 57 14.45 6.64 6.48
N ALA A 58 13.74 7.11 7.52
CA ALA A 58 13.39 6.33 8.71
C ALA A 58 11.97 5.74 8.68
N ILE A 59 11.26 5.83 7.55
CA ILE A 59 9.87 5.38 7.48
C ILE A 59 9.77 3.87 7.64
N GLN A 60 8.87 3.43 8.51
CA GLN A 60 8.62 2.04 8.83
C GLN A 60 7.21 1.61 8.45
N HIS A 61 6.27 2.56 8.48
CA HIS A 61 4.84 2.32 8.29
C HIS A 61 4.26 3.33 7.31
N LEU A 62 3.72 2.86 6.20
CA LEU A 62 3.01 3.68 5.22
C LEU A 62 1.57 3.17 5.05
N GLU A 63 0.59 4.06 5.23
CA GLU A 63 -0.79 3.77 4.85
C GLU A 63 -1.35 4.82 3.90
N LEU A 64 -1.97 4.34 2.82
CA LEU A 64 -2.71 5.14 1.86
C LEU A 64 -4.17 4.67 1.86
N LYS A 65 -5.08 5.59 2.18
CA LYS A 65 -6.50 5.32 2.22
C LYS A 65 -7.25 6.29 1.32
N ASN A 66 -7.96 5.79 0.32
CA ASN A 66 -8.78 6.59 -0.57
C ASN A 66 -8.00 7.77 -1.21
N CYS A 67 -6.77 7.52 -1.64
CA CYS A 67 -5.96 8.46 -2.41
C CYS A 67 -6.20 8.22 -3.90
N SER A 68 -7.28 8.77 -4.43
CA SER A 68 -7.80 8.41 -5.76
C SER A 68 -7.02 9.00 -6.93
N GLU A 69 -6.09 9.94 -6.71
CA GLU A 69 -5.23 10.44 -7.79
C GLU A 69 -4.04 9.52 -8.08
N ILE A 70 -3.76 8.57 -7.19
CA ILE A 70 -2.67 7.63 -7.37
C ILE A 70 -3.09 6.55 -8.36
N VAL A 71 -2.35 6.41 -9.46
CA VAL A 71 -2.54 5.38 -10.50
C VAL A 71 -1.41 4.36 -10.45
N PHE A 72 -0.17 4.84 -10.27
CA PHE A 72 1.04 4.03 -10.14
C PHE A 72 1.74 4.34 -8.82
N LEU A 73 1.64 3.42 -7.85
CA LEU A 73 2.32 3.57 -6.57
C LEU A 73 3.72 2.96 -6.65
N LYS A 74 4.74 3.83 -6.68
CA LYS A 74 6.13 3.42 -6.57
C LYS A 74 6.69 3.72 -5.18
N ILE A 75 7.07 2.67 -4.48
CA ILE A 75 7.77 2.77 -3.21
C ILE A 75 9.28 2.74 -3.51
N PRO A 76 10.02 3.83 -3.24
CA PRO A 76 11.46 3.86 -3.47
C PRO A 76 12.20 2.92 -2.51
N LEU A 77 13.53 2.83 -2.65
CA LEU A 77 14.39 2.06 -1.77
C LEU A 77 14.33 2.59 -0.32
N LEU A 78 13.39 2.09 0.46
CA LEU A 78 13.14 2.47 1.84
C LEU A 78 13.54 1.32 2.77
N GLU A 79 14.80 1.32 3.21
CA GLU A 79 15.38 0.23 4.02
C GLU A 79 14.61 -0.03 5.33
N CYS A 80 14.00 0.99 5.92
CA CYS A 80 13.27 0.84 7.18
C CYS A 80 11.81 0.42 7.00
N LEU A 81 11.26 0.43 5.78
CA LEU A 81 9.85 0.20 5.56
C LEU A 81 9.53 -1.28 5.76
N THR A 82 8.68 -1.56 6.75
CA THR A 82 8.30 -2.94 7.13
C THR A 82 6.81 -3.21 6.94
N PHE A 83 6.00 -2.16 6.84
CA PHE A 83 4.55 -2.23 6.71
C PHE A 83 4.02 -1.27 5.65
N LEU A 84 3.28 -1.80 4.68
CA LEU A 84 2.55 -1.06 3.66
C LEU A 84 1.08 -1.45 3.66
N ARG A 85 0.19 -0.45 3.77
CA ARG A 85 -1.24 -0.63 3.58
C ARG A 85 -1.76 0.30 2.51
N VAL A 86 -2.51 -0.25 1.56
CA VAL A 86 -3.23 0.51 0.54
C VAL A 86 -4.70 0.12 0.59
N SER A 87 -5.58 1.11 0.68
CA SER A 87 -7.00 0.88 0.92
C SER A 87 -7.85 1.84 0.10
N LEU A 88 -8.79 1.31 -0.68
CA LEU A 88 -9.80 2.10 -1.42
C LEU A 88 -9.21 3.14 -2.40
N CYS A 89 -7.97 2.96 -2.87
CA CYS A 89 -7.42 3.79 -3.94
C CYS A 89 -7.97 3.30 -5.29
N ILE A 90 -9.14 3.82 -5.69
CA ILE A 90 -9.96 3.27 -6.78
C ILE A 90 -9.33 3.31 -8.18
N ASN A 91 -8.39 4.24 -8.42
CA ASN A 91 -7.73 4.41 -9.72
C ASN A 91 -6.35 3.74 -9.77
N LEU A 92 -5.91 3.16 -8.65
CA LEU A 92 -4.63 2.48 -8.55
C LEU A 92 -4.64 1.24 -9.44
N GLN A 93 -3.61 1.10 -10.27
CA GLN A 93 -3.46 -0.02 -11.20
C GLN A 93 -2.25 -0.87 -10.88
N VAL A 94 -1.18 -0.27 -10.36
CA VAL A 94 0.09 -0.96 -10.09
C VAL A 94 0.69 -0.49 -8.78
N ILE A 95 1.27 -1.43 -8.04
CA ILE A 95 2.12 -1.18 -6.88
C ILE A 95 3.49 -1.80 -7.17
N GLU A 96 4.53 -0.98 -7.17
CA GLU A 96 5.92 -1.41 -7.26
C GLU A 96 6.63 -1.01 -5.97
N SER A 97 7.34 -1.96 -5.36
CA SER A 97 8.06 -1.69 -4.12
C SER A 97 9.47 -2.26 -4.13
N ASP A 98 10.45 -1.34 -4.08
CA ASP A 98 11.87 -1.64 -3.94
C ASP A 98 12.32 -1.72 -2.47
N ALA A 99 11.41 -1.59 -1.50
CA ALA A 99 11.74 -1.65 -0.08
C ALA A 99 12.19 -3.07 0.34
N PRO A 100 13.46 -3.27 0.72
CA PRO A 100 14.02 -4.62 0.89
C PRO A 100 13.51 -5.34 2.14
N ASN A 101 13.03 -4.60 3.14
CA ASN A 101 12.59 -5.14 4.43
C ASN A 101 11.06 -5.13 4.59
N LEU A 102 10.32 -4.98 3.49
CA LEU A 102 8.86 -4.98 3.53
C LEU A 102 8.35 -6.36 3.96
N SER A 103 7.86 -6.45 5.19
CA SER A 103 7.45 -7.71 5.81
C SER A 103 5.95 -7.95 5.74
N THR A 104 5.17 -6.87 5.70
CA THR A 104 3.71 -6.89 5.79
C THR A 104 3.09 -5.99 4.75
N PHE A 105 2.19 -6.55 3.96
CA PHE A 105 1.43 -5.86 2.94
C PHE A 105 -0.07 -6.08 3.14
N CYS A 106 -0.83 -4.99 3.15
CA CYS A 106 -2.29 -5.04 3.22
C CYS A 106 -2.90 -4.30 2.02
N LEU A 107 -3.76 -4.98 1.26
CA LEU A 107 -4.53 -4.39 0.18
C LEU A 107 -6.02 -4.52 0.45
N PHE A 108 -6.74 -3.40 0.42
CA PHE A 108 -8.19 -3.40 0.51
C PHE A 108 -8.80 -2.63 -0.66
N GLY A 109 -9.65 -3.27 -1.46
CA GLY A 109 -10.38 -2.62 -2.55
C GLY A 109 -10.26 -3.35 -3.88
N GLY A 110 -9.57 -2.72 -4.84
CA GLY A 110 -9.44 -3.20 -6.22
C GLY A 110 -8.35 -4.26 -6.41
N LEU A 111 -8.38 -4.95 -7.55
CA LEU A 111 -7.28 -5.80 -8.01
C LEU A 111 -6.25 -4.92 -8.74
N VAL A 112 -4.98 -5.05 -8.39
CA VAL A 112 -3.88 -4.21 -8.90
C VAL A 112 -2.67 -5.09 -9.20
N SER A 113 -1.89 -4.80 -10.23
CA SER A 113 -0.64 -5.53 -10.46
C SER A 113 0.37 -5.17 -9.38
N ILE A 114 1.10 -6.17 -8.85
CA ILE A 114 2.00 -5.98 -7.72
C ILE A 114 3.37 -6.56 -8.04
N LEU A 115 4.40 -5.73 -7.84
CA LEU A 115 5.79 -6.06 -8.05
C LEU A 115 6.55 -5.82 -6.74
N PHE A 116 6.95 -6.91 -6.07
CA PHE A 116 7.79 -6.84 -4.88
C PHE A 116 9.26 -7.10 -5.25
N GLY A 117 10.14 -6.22 -4.80
CA GLY A 117 11.59 -6.45 -4.78
C GLY A 117 12.07 -7.20 -3.53
N SER A 118 11.16 -7.69 -2.68
CA SER A 118 11.45 -8.22 -1.35
C SER A 118 10.59 -9.43 -0.99
N ASP A 119 11.05 -10.24 -0.04
CA ASP A 119 10.31 -11.39 0.49
C ASP A 119 9.24 -10.94 1.51
N VAL A 120 8.04 -10.63 1.01
CA VAL A 120 6.90 -10.21 1.86
C VAL A 120 6.31 -11.43 2.58
N LYS A 121 6.37 -11.44 3.91
CA LYS A 121 5.94 -12.59 4.75
C LYS A 121 4.46 -12.61 5.06
N ASN A 122 3.85 -11.44 5.24
CA ASN A 122 2.46 -11.30 5.67
C ASN A 122 1.67 -10.53 4.63
N ILE A 123 0.69 -11.17 4.03
CA ILE A 123 -0.17 -10.57 3.01
C ILE A 123 -1.62 -10.67 3.48
N GLU A 124 -2.31 -9.52 3.48
CA GLU A 124 -3.74 -9.45 3.72
C GLU A 124 -4.43 -8.75 2.55
N VAL A 125 -5.38 -9.43 1.92
CA VAL A 125 -6.15 -8.87 0.82
C VAL A 125 -7.64 -9.01 1.08
N SER A 126 -8.36 -7.91 0.91
CA SER A 126 -9.80 -7.88 1.12
C SER A 126 -10.50 -6.98 0.10
N CYS A 127 -11.78 -7.22 -0.15
CA CYS A 127 -12.60 -6.35 -0.98
C CYS A 127 -13.96 -6.04 -0.32
N LEU A 128 -14.62 -5.00 -0.82
CA LEU A 128 -15.97 -4.63 -0.39
C LEU A 128 -17.02 -5.61 -0.93
N LYS A 129 -18.20 -5.61 -0.31
CA LYS A 129 -19.41 -6.22 -0.89
C LYS A 129 -19.67 -5.54 -2.24
N PHE A 130 -19.78 -6.32 -3.33
CA PHE A 130 -19.80 -5.86 -4.73
C PHE A 130 -18.46 -5.34 -5.28
N GLY A 131 -17.34 -5.62 -4.61
CA GLY A 131 -15.99 -5.43 -5.15
C GLY A 131 -15.66 -6.38 -6.31
N PRO A 132 -14.43 -6.33 -6.85
CA PRO A 132 -14.04 -7.18 -7.97
C PRO A 132 -14.17 -8.68 -7.61
N PRO A 133 -14.63 -9.52 -8.56
CA PRO A 133 -14.61 -10.97 -8.40
C PRO A 133 -13.17 -11.52 -8.53
N ASN A 134 -12.96 -12.79 -8.16
CA ASN A 134 -11.72 -13.54 -8.36
C ASN A 134 -10.51 -13.06 -7.53
N ILE A 135 -10.74 -12.62 -6.29
CA ILE A 135 -9.65 -12.18 -5.40
C ILE A 135 -8.75 -13.36 -4.98
N VAL A 136 -9.31 -14.58 -4.90
CA VAL A 136 -8.52 -15.81 -4.65
C VAL A 136 -7.56 -16.08 -5.80
N ARG A 137 -8.06 -15.99 -7.04
CA ARG A 137 -7.21 -16.14 -8.24
C ARG A 137 -6.14 -15.06 -8.29
N PHE A 138 -6.50 -13.82 -8.02
CA PHE A 138 -5.58 -12.69 -7.93
C PHE A 138 -4.46 -12.94 -6.93
N ALA A 139 -4.79 -13.36 -5.71
CA ALA A 139 -3.79 -13.65 -4.69
C ALA A 139 -2.81 -14.75 -5.15
N ARG A 140 -3.32 -15.78 -5.84
CA ARG A 140 -2.47 -16.85 -6.36
C ARG A 140 -1.56 -16.40 -7.51
N THR A 141 -2.05 -15.60 -8.45
CA THR A 141 -1.30 -15.28 -9.67
C THR A 141 -0.40 -14.05 -9.54
N GLU A 142 -0.81 -13.06 -8.74
CA GLU A 142 -0.06 -11.80 -8.59
C GLU A 142 0.75 -11.78 -7.29
N LEU A 143 0.16 -12.16 -6.16
CA LEU A 143 0.85 -12.01 -4.86
C LEU A 143 1.85 -13.13 -4.62
N LEU A 144 1.44 -14.39 -4.78
CA LEU A 144 2.30 -15.54 -4.50
C LEU A 144 3.36 -15.78 -5.59
N SER A 145 3.20 -15.20 -6.77
CA SER A 145 4.26 -15.20 -7.79
C SER A 145 5.35 -14.18 -7.47
N GLY A 146 5.00 -13.02 -6.94
CA GLY A 146 5.93 -11.96 -6.52
C GLY A 146 6.51 -12.16 -5.12
N ALA A 147 5.83 -12.90 -4.24
CA ALA A 147 6.28 -13.23 -2.89
C ALA A 147 6.06 -14.73 -2.62
N PRO A 148 6.98 -15.61 -3.05
CA PRO A 148 6.81 -17.05 -2.89
C PRO A 148 6.94 -17.53 -1.44
N ASP A 149 7.64 -16.78 -0.58
CA ASP A 149 7.93 -17.14 0.82
C ASP A 149 6.92 -16.57 1.84
N VAL A 150 5.68 -16.33 1.41
CA VAL A 150 4.60 -15.83 2.29
C VAL A 150 4.29 -16.84 3.39
N GLU A 151 4.43 -16.42 4.65
CA GLU A 151 4.14 -17.22 5.84
C GLU A 151 2.67 -17.10 6.28
N ARG A 152 2.04 -15.95 6.02
CA ARG A 152 0.65 -15.67 6.38
C ARG A 152 -0.08 -14.98 5.24
N LEU A 153 -1.09 -15.65 4.69
CA LEU A 153 -2.00 -15.10 3.70
C LEU A 153 -3.42 -15.03 4.29
N VAL A 154 -4.03 -13.85 4.26
CA VAL A 154 -5.44 -13.66 4.63
C VAL A 154 -6.20 -13.08 3.45
N ILE A 155 -7.27 -13.77 3.04
CA ILE A 155 -8.14 -13.34 1.95
C ILE A 155 -9.55 -13.18 2.51
N THR A 156 -10.18 -12.02 2.25
CA THR A 156 -11.57 -11.78 2.62
C THR A 156 -12.37 -11.30 1.42
N SER A 157 -13.29 -12.14 0.95
CA SER A 157 -14.13 -11.88 -0.22
C SER A 157 -15.61 -12.10 0.08
N PRO A 158 -16.42 -11.04 0.26
CA PRO A 158 -17.85 -11.19 0.46
C PRO A 158 -18.59 -11.67 -0.80
N ASN A 159 -17.96 -11.62 -1.98
CA ASN A 159 -18.61 -11.95 -3.26
C ASN A 159 -18.42 -13.42 -3.68
N GLU A 160 -17.36 -14.08 -3.21
CA GLU A 160 -17.03 -15.46 -3.62
C GLU A 160 -17.82 -16.53 -2.85
N VAL A 161 -18.70 -16.12 -1.93
CA VAL A 161 -19.62 -17.03 -1.23
C VAL A 161 -20.80 -17.46 -2.15
N TYR A 162 -20.97 -16.81 -3.31
CA TYR A 162 -22.13 -16.99 -4.20
C TYR A 162 -21.81 -17.60 -5.58
N SER A 163 -20.59 -18.11 -5.84
CA SER A 163 -20.30 -18.83 -7.11
C SER A 163 -20.72 -20.31 -7.02
N GLU A 164 -21.69 -20.71 -7.85
CA GLU A 164 -22.31 -22.05 -7.88
C GLU A 164 -21.48 -23.14 -8.58
N SER A 165 -20.17 -23.24 -8.34
CA SER A 165 -19.39 -24.39 -8.84
C SER A 165 -18.61 -25.10 -7.72
N LEU A 166 -18.98 -26.37 -7.47
CA LEU A 166 -18.45 -27.21 -6.38
C LEU A 166 -16.95 -27.51 -6.48
N ASP A 167 -16.31 -27.24 -7.63
CA ASP A 167 -14.87 -27.46 -7.81
C ASP A 167 -14.01 -26.33 -7.23
N GLU A 168 -14.54 -25.10 -7.06
CA GLU A 168 -13.82 -23.97 -6.43
C GLU A 168 -13.81 -24.05 -4.90
N TYR A 169 -14.82 -24.70 -4.31
CA TYR A 169 -14.94 -24.86 -2.84
C TYR A 169 -13.78 -25.66 -2.22
N ARG A 170 -13.14 -26.56 -2.97
CA ARG A 170 -12.00 -27.33 -2.45
C ARG A 170 -10.71 -26.52 -2.40
N LEU A 171 -10.57 -25.46 -3.20
CA LEU A 171 -9.42 -24.56 -3.13
C LEU A 171 -9.58 -23.49 -2.04
N ALA A 172 -10.81 -23.04 -1.75
CA ALA A 172 -11.06 -22.02 -0.74
C ALA A 172 -10.76 -22.49 0.71
N VAL A 173 -10.62 -23.80 0.95
CA VAL A 173 -10.38 -24.40 2.28
C VAL A 173 -8.95 -24.93 2.44
N CYS A 174 -8.09 -24.81 1.43
CA CYS A 174 -6.73 -25.37 1.46
C CYS A 174 -5.61 -24.38 1.08
N ILE A 175 -5.79 -23.09 1.37
CA ILE A 175 -4.69 -22.10 1.36
C ILE A 175 -4.55 -21.53 2.77
#